data_AF-A0ABD1LVJ6-F1
#
_entry.id   AF-A0ABD1LVJ6-F1
#
_cell.length_a   1.000
_cell.length_b   1.000
_cell.length_c   1.000
_cell.angle_alpha   90.00
_cell.angle_beta   90.00
_cell.angle_gamma   90.00
#
_symmetry.space_group_name_H-M   'P 1'
#
loop_
_entity.id
_entity.type
_entity.pdbx_description
1 polymer ?
#
loop_
_entity_poly.entity_id
_entity_poly.type
_entity_poly.pdbx_seq_one_letter_code
_entity_poly.pdbx_strand_id
1 'polypeptide(L)' 'MCNNTASINLSNNHVMHSRSKHIEIKHHFIRDYVQRGTFELMFINTEEQLADIFTKPLPEDRFISLRLSLGLEPITDQ' A
#
# COMPACT_ATOMS: atom_id res chain seq x y z
N MET A 1 5.82 -0.51 -1.72
CA MET A 1 5.56 -1.07 -0.39
C MET A 1 4.05 -1.19 -0.18
N CYS A 2 3.57 -2.33 0.31
CA CYS A 2 2.14 -2.60 0.49
C CYS A 2 1.91 -3.49 1.72
N ASN A 3 0.91 -3.21 2.53
CA ASN A 3 0.55 -4.05 3.67
C ASN A 3 -0.44 -5.19 3.32
N ASN A 4 -0.96 -5.20 2.09
CA ASN A 4 -1.89 -6.22 1.65
C ASN A 4 -1.14 -7.43 1.09
N THR A 5 -0.95 -8.42 1.95
CA THR A 5 -0.31 -9.70 1.60
C THR A 5 -1.02 -10.40 0.44
N ALA A 6 -2.34 -10.29 0.31
CA ALA A 6 -3.07 -10.85 -0.82
C ALA A 6 -2.70 -10.13 -2.13
N SER A 7 -2.52 -8.80 -2.13
CA SER A 7 -2.08 -8.06 -3.31
C SER A 7 -0.65 -8.42 -3.73
N ILE A 8 0.26 -8.62 -2.77
CA ILE A 8 1.66 -9.04 -3.03
C ILE A 8 1.69 -10.48 -3.57
N ASN A 9 0.96 -11.38 -2.93
CA ASN A 9 0.86 -12.76 -3.39
C ASN A 9 0.22 -12.82 -4.77
N LEU A 10 -0.82 -12.00 -5.03
CA LEU A 10 -1.46 -11.93 -6.32
C LEU A 10 -0.46 -11.43 -7.38
N SER A 11 0.31 -10.36 -7.14
CA SER A 11 1.32 -9.92 -8.12
C SER A 11 2.38 -10.98 -8.43
N ASN A 12 2.67 -11.89 -7.48
CA ASN A 12 3.70 -12.92 -7.61
C ASN A 12 3.16 -14.30 -8.10
N ASN A 13 1.88 -14.62 -7.90
CA ASN A 13 1.30 -15.94 -8.23
C ASN A 13 0.27 -15.89 -9.36
N HIS A 14 0.25 -16.95 -10.17
CA HIS A 14 -0.55 -17.08 -11.40
C HIS A 14 -1.98 -17.62 -11.18
N VAL A 15 -2.43 -17.82 -9.93
CA VAL A 15 -3.69 -18.51 -9.64
C VAL A 15 -4.88 -17.58 -9.95
N MET A 16 -5.32 -17.63 -11.20
CA MET A 16 -6.51 -16.98 -11.71
C MET A 16 -7.76 -17.75 -11.27
N HIS A 17 -8.56 -17.16 -10.38
CA HIS A 17 -9.93 -17.60 -10.15
C HIS A 17 -10.88 -16.70 -10.94
N SER A 18 -11.70 -17.32 -11.78
CA SER A 18 -12.55 -16.75 -12.84
C SER A 18 -13.72 -15.85 -12.39
N ARG A 19 -13.66 -15.25 -11.18
CA ARG A 19 -14.79 -14.51 -10.58
C ARG A 19 -14.63 -12.99 -10.41
N SER A 20 -13.53 -12.36 -10.84
CA SER A 20 -13.33 -10.92 -10.62
C SER A 20 -12.63 -10.17 -11.77
N LYS A 21 -13.35 -9.86 -12.85
CA LYS A 21 -12.81 -9.09 -14.00
C LYS A 21 -12.14 -7.76 -13.63
N HIS A 22 -12.67 -7.04 -12.65
CA HIS A 22 -12.11 -5.74 -12.23
C HIS A 22 -10.74 -5.88 -11.52
N ILE A 23 -10.52 -7.02 -10.86
CA ILE A 23 -9.26 -7.36 -10.20
C ILE A 23 -8.25 -7.84 -11.24
N GLU A 24 -8.71 -8.62 -12.22
CA GLU A 24 -7.90 -9.18 -13.30
C GLU A 24 -7.15 -8.12 -14.11
N ILE A 25 -7.83 -7.04 -14.52
CA ILE A 25 -7.20 -5.95 -15.30
C ILE A 25 -6.10 -5.25 -14.49
N LYS A 26 -6.38 -4.87 -13.24
CA LYS A 26 -5.40 -4.19 -12.37
C LYS A 26 -4.23 -5.11 -12.02
N HIS A 27 -4.52 -6.40 -11.80
CA HIS A 27 -3.51 -7.40 -11.52
C HIS A 27 -2.58 -7.62 -12.71
N HIS A 28 -3.11 -7.74 -13.92
CA HIS A 28 -2.28 -7.90 -15.12
C HIS A 28 -1.37 -6.69 -15.32
N PHE A 29 -1.90 -5.48 -15.13
CA PHE A 29 -1.11 -4.26 -15.19
C PHE A 29 0.03 -4.30 -14.17
N ILE A 30 -0.28 -4.44 -12.87
CA ILE A 30 0.75 -4.41 -11.81
C ILE A 30 1.81 -5.50 -12.02
N ARG A 31 1.39 -6.72 -12.38
CA ARG A 31 2.28 -7.85 -12.61
C ARG A 31 3.19 -7.65 -13.81
N ASP A 32 2.70 -7.09 -14.92
CA ASP A 32 3.52 -6.82 -16.10
C ASP A 32 4.68 -5.88 -15.75
N TYR A 33 4.43 -4.83 -14.94
CA TYR A 33 5.49 -3.91 -14.51
C TYR A 33 6.46 -4.53 -13.49
N VAL A 34 5.97 -5.39 -12.58
CA VAL A 34 6.83 -6.14 -11.66
C VAL A 34 7.72 -7.12 -12.42
N GLN A 35 7.18 -7.86 -13.39
CA GLN A 35 7.94 -8.80 -14.23
C GLN A 35 8.96 -8.09 -15.13
N ARG A 36 8.64 -6.87 -15.60
CA ARG A 36 9.58 -6.01 -16.33
C ARG A 36 10.65 -5.39 -15.42
N GLY A 37 10.60 -5.62 -14.11
CA GLY A 37 11.52 -5.04 -13.14
C GLY A 37 11.37 -3.52 -13.01
N THR A 38 10.26 -2.95 -13.46
CA THR A 38 10.04 -1.50 -13.40
C THR A 38 9.79 -1.01 -11.97
N PHE A 39 9.17 -1.85 -11.14
CA PHE A 39 9.08 -1.63 -9.69
C PHE A 39 8.92 -2.96 -8.95
N GLU A 40 9.32 -2.99 -7.68
CA GLU A 40 9.17 -4.15 -6.81
C GLU A 40 8.07 -3.92 -5.77
N LEU A 41 7.27 -4.96 -5.52
CA LEU A 41 6.21 -4.97 -4.52
C LEU A 41 6.71 -5.62 -3.23
N MET A 42 7.21 -4.78 -2.31
CA MET A 42 7.64 -5.21 -0.98
C MET A 42 6.51 -5.11 0.05
N PHE A 43 6.50 -6.03 1.01
CA PHE A 43 5.62 -5.95 2.19
C PHE A 43 6.08 -4.81 3.11
N ILE A 44 5.11 -4.09 3.68
CA ILE A 44 5.32 -3.16 4.79
C ILE A 44 4.31 -3.46 5.89
N ASN A 45 4.71 -3.32 7.14
CA ASN A 45 3.78 -3.45 8.24
C ASN A 45 2.69 -2.37 8.12
N THR A 46 1.45 -2.71 8.50
CA THR A 46 0.33 -1.77 8.50
C THR A 46 0.62 -0.55 9.36
N GLU A 47 1.37 -0.73 10.45
CA GLU A 47 1.74 0.37 11.34
C GLU A 47 2.74 1.36 10.72
N GLU A 48 3.46 0.93 9.69
CA GLU A 48 4.47 1.73 8.99
C GLU A 48 3.97 2.21 7.62
N GLN A 49 2.74 1.83 7.24
CA GLN A 49 2.16 2.23 5.97
C GLN A 49 1.72 3.70 6.00
N LEU A 50 2.64 4.61 5.66
CA LEU A 50 2.38 6.06 5.60
C LEU A 50 1.18 6.43 4.70
N ALA A 51 0.90 5.64 3.66
CA ALA A 51 -0.25 5.87 2.77
C ALA A 51 -1.62 5.78 3.48
N ASP A 52 -1.68 5.15 4.66
CA ASP A 52 -2.92 5.03 5.43
C ASP A 52 -3.44 6.40 5.88
N ILE A 53 -2.57 7.38 6.11
CA ILE A 53 -2.97 8.74 6.49
C ILE A 53 -3.84 9.43 5.42
N PHE A 54 -3.69 9.04 4.15
CA PHE A 54 -4.41 9.63 3.02
C PHE A 54 -5.65 8.84 2.60
N THR A 55 -5.80 7.60 3.09
CA THR A 55 -6.79 6.64 2.57
C THR A 55 -7.74 6.09 3.62
N LYS A 56 -7.43 6.24 4.91
CA LYS A 56 -8.23 5.69 6.02
C LYS A 56 -8.61 6.77 7.03
N PRO A 57 -9.81 6.66 7.64
CA PRO A 57 -10.09 7.37 8.88
C PRO A 57 -9.32 6.70 10.02
N LEU A 58 -8.26 7.35 10.49
CA LEU A 58 -7.40 6.83 11.56
C LEU A 58 -7.75 7.44 12.92
N PRO A 59 -7.60 6.68 14.02
CA PRO A 59 -7.55 7.23 15.38
C PRO A 59 -6.47 8.33 15.51
N GLU A 60 -6.69 9.28 16.42
CA GLU A 60 -5.83 10.47 16.58
C GLU A 60 -4.37 10.12 16.87
N ASP A 61 -4.12 9.18 17.77
CA ASP A 61 -2.79 8.67 18.12
C ASP A 61 -2.04 8.11 16.89
N ARG A 62 -2.73 7.32 16.07
CA ARG A 62 -2.19 6.76 14.83
C ARG A 62 -1.95 7.84 13.78
N PHE A 63 -2.86 8.79 13.66
CA PHE A 63 -2.71 9.93 12.75
C PHE A 63 -1.49 10.78 13.14
N ILE A 64 -1.32 11.11 14.42
CA ILE A 64 -0.17 11.86 14.94
C ILE A 64 1.13 11.10 14.67
N SER A 65 1.17 9.79 14.96
CA SER A 65 2.35 8.96 14.68
C SER A 65 2.76 8.99 13.20
N LEU A 66 1.82 8.76 12.28
CA LEU A 66 2.11 8.79 10.85
C LEU A 66 2.47 10.19 10.34
N ARG A 67 1.83 11.23 10.90
CA ARG A 67 2.12 12.63 10.60
C ARG A 67 3.56 12.99 10.99
N LEU A 68 4.01 12.58 12.17
CA LEU A 68 5.39 12.77 12.60
C LEU A 68 6.37 11.99 11.72
N SER A 69 6.03 10.76 11.33
CA SER A 69 6.84 9.99 10.37
C SER A 69 6.93 10.62 8.98
N LEU A 70 5.99 11.50 8.60
CA LEU A 70 6.05 12.33 7.39
C LEU A 70 6.87 13.62 7.56
N GLY A 71 7.39 13.91 8.76
CA GLY A 71 8.09 15.14 9.08
C GLY A 71 7.17 16.36 9.24
N LEU A 72 5.86 16.14 9.43
CA LEU A 72 4.89 17.21 9.65
C LEU A 72 4.79 17.53 11.14
N GLU A 73 5.64 18.42 11.62
CA GLU A 73 5.61 18.85 13.01
C GLU A 73 4.37 19.69 13.33
N PRO A 74 3.85 19.66 14.57
CA PRO A 74 2.91 20.66 15.06
C PRO A 74 3.48 22.06 14.80
N ILE A 75 2.66 22.95 14.25
CA ILE A 75 3.00 24.36 14.21
C ILE A 75 2.96 24.82 15.67
N THR A 76 4.12 24.95 16.29
CA THR A 76 4.26 25.73 17.51
C THR A 76 4.30 27.18 17.10
N ASP A 77 3.21 27.91 17.35
CA ASP A 77 3.22 29.36 17.30
C ASP A 77 4.29 29.87 18.28
N GLN A 78 5.30 30.58 17.76
CA GLN A 78 6.26 31.35 18.54
C GLN A 78 5.67 32.71 18.92
#